data_AF-A0A1E5KTC7-F1
#
_entry.id   AF-A0A1E5KTC7-F1
#
_cell.length_a   1.000
_cell.length_b   1.000
_cell.length_c   1.000
_cell.angle_alpha   90.00
_cell.angle_beta   90.00
_cell.angle_gamma   90.00
#
_symmetry.space_group_name_H-M   'P 1'
#
loop_
_entity.id
_entity.type
_entity.pdbx_description
1 polymer ?
#
loop_
_entity_poly.entity_id
_entity_poly.type
_entity_poly.pdbx_seq_one_letter_code
_entity_poly.pdbx_strand_id
1 'polypeptide(L)'
;MGRKYVTHRKSGGGCATIFGIFMLIGLFVTYWPFFLLLALIALAVWYFKYYPKQKLRKQHLKEVKSIEEKERQLALEKRKLAVKNTESELQKQKIRMNKIDWKCSYCLNMNQAEVSECSSCGANKE
;
A
#
# COMPACT_ATOMS: atom_id res chain seq x y z
N MET A 1 -21.75 -65.91 55.35
CA MET A 1 -20.38 -65.47 54.96
C MET A 1 -19.95 -66.26 53.72
N GLY A 2 -20.11 -65.69 52.52
CA GLY A 2 -19.75 -66.36 51.26
C GLY A 2 -18.35 -65.99 50.80
N ARG A 3 -17.47 -66.97 50.58
CA ARG A 3 -16.11 -66.75 50.06
C ARG A 3 -16.19 -66.43 48.56
N LYS A 4 -15.74 -65.25 48.17
CA LYS A 4 -15.58 -64.87 46.75
C LYS A 4 -14.29 -65.51 46.23
N TYR A 5 -14.41 -66.40 45.25
CA TYR A 5 -13.27 -66.97 44.54
C TYR A 5 -12.78 -65.95 43.51
N VAL A 6 -11.59 -65.39 43.74
CA VAL A 6 -10.90 -64.58 42.75
C VAL A 6 -10.33 -65.52 41.70
N THR A 7 -11.02 -65.64 40.57
CA THR A 7 -10.47 -66.34 39.40
C THR A 7 -9.37 -65.47 38.80
N HIS A 8 -8.10 -65.85 39.01
CA HIS A 8 -7.00 -65.30 38.24
C HIS A 8 -7.17 -65.69 36.77
N ARG A 9 -7.72 -64.78 35.97
CA ARG A 9 -7.81 -64.90 34.51
C ARG A 9 -6.37 -64.84 33.98
N LYS A 10 -5.76 -66.00 33.68
CA LYS A 10 -4.45 -66.08 33.03
C LYS A 10 -4.56 -65.41 31.66
N SER A 11 -4.02 -64.20 31.54
CA SER A 11 -3.87 -63.46 30.29
C SER A 11 -2.83 -64.18 29.41
N GLY A 12 -3.26 -65.20 28.68
CA GLY A 12 -2.43 -65.99 27.76
C GLY A 12 -2.05 -65.26 26.45
N GLY A 13 -1.98 -63.93 26.44
CA GLY A 13 -1.71 -63.13 25.24
C GLY A 13 -0.28 -62.58 25.11
N GLY A 14 0.63 -62.90 26.04
CA GLY A 14 1.93 -62.23 26.16
C GLY A 14 2.84 -62.35 24.93
N CYS A 15 3.04 -63.56 24.39
CA CYS A 15 4.03 -63.75 23.32
C CYS A 15 3.51 -63.33 21.94
N ALA A 16 2.27 -63.67 21.59
CA ALA A 16 1.71 -63.35 20.27
C ALA A 16 1.60 -61.84 20.01
N THR A 17 1.27 -61.07 21.06
CA THR A 17 1.20 -59.60 20.98
C THR A 17 2.57 -58.98 20.78
N ILE A 18 3.59 -59.47 21.49
CA ILE A 18 4.97 -59.00 21.35
C ILE A 18 5.49 -59.27 19.93
N PHE A 19 5.29 -60.48 19.39
CA PHE A 19 5.68 -60.79 18.02
C PHE A 19 4.96 -59.92 16.99
N GLY A 20 3.67 -59.66 17.18
CA GLY A 20 2.91 -58.75 16.32
C GLY A 20 3.49 -57.34 16.29
N ILE A 21 3.90 -56.81 17.45
CA ILE A 21 4.49 -55.47 17.55
C ILE A 21 5.84 -55.41 16.82
N PHE A 22 6.72 -56.40 17.00
CA PHE A 22 8.01 -56.42 16.32
C PHE A 22 7.87 -56.53 14.79
N MET A 23 6.90 -57.30 14.30
CA MET A 23 6.56 -57.37 12.87
C MET A 23 6.14 -56.00 12.32
N LEU A 24 5.26 -55.28 13.03
CA LEU A 24 4.82 -53.95 12.63
C LEU A 24 5.97 -52.93 12.64
N ILE A 25 6.81 -52.95 13.68
CA ILE A 25 7.99 -52.08 13.74
C ILE A 25 8.94 -52.38 12.59
N GLY A 26 9.20 -53.67 12.30
CA GLY A 26 10.02 -54.09 11.17
C GLY A 26 9.51 -53.53 9.85
N LEU A 27 8.21 -53.66 9.58
CA LEU A 27 7.59 -53.07 8.39
C LEU A 27 7.74 -51.54 8.36
N PHE A 28 7.52 -50.85 9.49
CA PHE A 28 7.71 -49.41 9.56
C PHE A 28 9.15 -48.99 9.24
N VAL A 29 10.15 -49.68 9.79
CA VAL A 29 11.56 -49.38 9.52
C VAL A 29 11.90 -49.66 8.06
N THR A 30 11.42 -50.76 7.50
CA THR A 30 11.66 -51.12 6.09
C THR A 30 11.00 -50.14 5.12
N TYR A 31 9.78 -49.65 5.43
CA TYR A 31 9.03 -48.75 4.55
C TYR A 31 9.24 -47.25 4.84
N TRP A 32 9.86 -46.89 5.95
CA TRP A 32 10.20 -45.50 6.30
C TRP A 32 10.84 -44.67 5.16
N PRO A 33 11.83 -45.17 4.40
CA PRO A 33 12.43 -44.40 3.31
C PRO A 33 11.43 -44.04 2.19
N PHE A 34 10.42 -44.89 1.93
CA PHE A 34 9.39 -44.59 0.94
C PHE A 34 8.51 -43.41 1.37
N PHE A 35 8.14 -43.34 2.65
CA PHE A 35 7.38 -42.20 3.18
C PHE A 35 8.18 -40.90 3.11
N LEU A 36 9.48 -40.95 3.42
CA LEU A 36 10.36 -39.78 3.25
C LEU A 36 10.43 -39.33 1.79
N LEU A 37 10.54 -40.27 0.85
CA LEU A 37 10.57 -39.96 -0.57
C LEU A 37 9.25 -39.34 -1.05
N LEU A 38 8.10 -39.87 -0.62
CA LEU A 38 6.79 -39.28 -0.91
C LEU A 38 6.64 -37.88 -0.31
N ALA A 39 7.13 -37.66 0.91
CA ALA A 39 7.11 -36.35 1.56
C ALA A 39 7.96 -35.32 0.81
N LEU A 40 9.15 -35.71 0.32
CA LEU A 40 10.00 -34.82 -0.49
C LEU A 40 9.35 -34.47 -1.83
N ILE A 41 8.70 -35.44 -2.50
CA ILE A 41 7.95 -35.18 -3.74
C ILE A 41 6.80 -34.21 -3.47
N ALA A 42 6.04 -34.41 -2.39
CA ALA A 42 4.94 -33.53 -2.02
C ALA A 42 5.43 -32.09 -1.73
N LEU A 43 6.57 -31.94 -1.03
CA LEU A 43 7.21 -30.64 -0.79
C LEU A 43 7.69 -29.99 -2.09
N ALA A 44 8.27 -30.75 -3.01
CA ALA A 44 8.69 -30.24 -4.32
C ALA A 44 7.50 -29.73 -5.14
N VAL A 45 6.40 -30.50 -5.21
CA VAL A 45 5.17 -30.10 -5.91
C VAL A 45 4.56 -28.85 -5.25
N TRP A 46 4.50 -28.83 -3.92
CA TRP A 46 4.03 -27.67 -3.17
C TRP A 46 4.88 -26.42 -3.45
N TYR A 47 6.20 -26.57 -3.43
CA TYR A 47 7.15 -25.50 -3.75
C TYR A 47 6.93 -24.97 -5.17
N PHE A 48 6.89 -25.85 -6.19
CA PHE A 48 6.66 -25.43 -7.57
C PHE A 48 5.31 -24.75 -7.79
N LYS A 49 4.25 -25.19 -7.08
CA LYS A 49 2.93 -24.59 -7.20
C LYS A 49 2.82 -23.24 -6.47
N TYR A 50 3.48 -23.10 -5.31
CA TYR A 50 3.31 -21.92 -4.45
C TYR A 50 4.34 -20.82 -4.69
N TYR A 51 5.57 -21.18 -5.07
CA TYR A 51 6.66 -20.25 -5.35
C TYR A 51 6.37 -19.20 -6.44
N PRO A 52 5.83 -19.55 -7.64
CA PRO A 52 5.60 -18.55 -8.68
C PRO A 52 4.53 -17.53 -8.29
N LYS A 53 3.51 -17.96 -7.54
CA LYS A 53 2.43 -17.08 -7.09
C LYS A 53 2.92 -15.99 -6.13
N GLN A 54 3.93 -16.28 -5.30
CA GLN A 54 4.54 -15.27 -4.45
C GLN A 54 5.37 -14.26 -5.25
N LYS A 55 6.12 -14.70 -6.26
CA LYS A 55 6.96 -13.80 -7.07
C LYS A 55 6.11 -12.78 -7.84
N LEU A 56 4.98 -13.21 -8.40
CA LEU A 56 4.05 -12.35 -9.13
C LEU A 56 3.44 -11.25 -8.23
N ARG A 57 3.05 -11.58 -7.00
CA ARG A 57 2.53 -10.60 -6.03
C ARG A 57 3.55 -9.51 -5.70
N LYS A 58 4.84 -9.87 -5.59
CA LYS A 58 5.90 -8.90 -5.32
C LYS A 58 6.14 -7.95 -6.50
N GLN A 59 6.00 -8.43 -7.74
CA GLN A 59 6.13 -7.58 -8.94
C GLN A 59 4.97 -6.58 -9.04
N HIS A 60 3.71 -7.05 -8.92
CA HIS A 60 2.55 -6.17 -8.92
C HIS A 60 2.60 -5.13 -7.79
N LEU A 61 3.05 -5.51 -6.59
CA LEU A 61 3.19 -4.56 -5.49
C LEU A 61 4.20 -3.45 -5.80
N LYS A 62 5.29 -3.76 -6.53
CA LYS A 62 6.27 -2.76 -6.97
C LYS A 62 5.70 -1.85 -8.05
N GLU A 63 4.99 -2.41 -9.02
CA GLU A 63 4.32 -1.65 -10.08
C GLU A 63 3.30 -0.67 -9.50
N VAL A 64 2.41 -1.13 -8.61
CA VAL A 64 1.41 -0.27 -7.96
C VAL A 64 2.06 0.85 -7.16
N LYS A 65 3.12 0.55 -6.39
CA LYS A 65 3.88 1.58 -5.67
C LYS A 65 4.50 2.61 -6.61
N SER A 66 5.07 2.19 -7.74
CA SER A 66 5.65 3.11 -8.72
C SER A 66 4.60 3.98 -9.42
N ILE A 67 3.39 3.46 -9.63
CA ILE A 67 2.27 4.22 -10.21
C ILE A 67 1.78 5.25 -9.19
N GLU A 68 1.57 4.83 -7.94
CA GLU A 68 1.13 5.71 -6.86
C GLU A 68 2.13 6.86 -6.62
N GLU A 69 3.43 6.60 -6.67
CA GLU A 69 4.46 7.63 -6.54
C GLU A 69 4.41 8.64 -7.69
N LYS A 70 4.23 8.17 -8.94
CA LYS A 70 4.06 9.05 -10.11
C LYS A 70 2.80 9.91 -9.99
N GLU A 71 1.70 9.35 -9.50
CA GLU A 71 0.46 10.11 -9.27
C GLU A 71 0.65 11.21 -8.22
N ARG A 72 1.38 10.91 -7.14
CA ARG A 72 1.73 11.91 -6.12
C ARG A 72 2.61 13.03 -6.68
N GLN A 73 3.60 12.68 -7.50
CA GLN A 73 4.46 13.68 -8.16
C GLN A 73 3.66 14.57 -9.11
N LEU A 74 2.79 13.99 -9.93
CA LEU A 74 1.92 14.70 -10.86
C LEU A 74 0.91 15.60 -10.13
N ALA A 75 0.39 15.16 -8.98
CA ALA A 75 -0.48 15.99 -8.14
C ALA A 75 0.28 17.19 -7.53
N LEU A 76 1.52 16.99 -7.08
CA LEU A 76 2.37 18.07 -6.58
C LEU A 76 2.73 19.07 -7.68
N GLU A 77 3.03 18.61 -8.88
CA GLU A 77 3.32 19.47 -10.03
C GLU A 77 2.11 20.32 -10.42
N LYS A 78 0.91 19.71 -10.49
CA LYS A 78 -0.35 20.44 -10.71
C LYS A 78 -0.59 21.52 -9.67
N ARG A 79 -0.30 21.24 -8.39
CA ARG A 79 -0.40 22.24 -7.31
C ARG A 79 0.58 23.38 -7.50
N LYS A 80 1.84 23.08 -7.83
CA LYS A 80 2.86 24.12 -8.11
C LYS A 80 2.45 25.01 -9.28
N LEU A 81 1.90 24.42 -10.34
CA LEU A 81 1.41 25.17 -11.49
C LEU A 81 0.22 26.06 -11.11
N ALA A 82 -0.74 25.54 -10.33
CA ALA A 82 -1.87 26.33 -9.84
C ALA A 82 -1.40 27.53 -8.99
N VAL A 83 -0.45 27.32 -8.07
CA VAL A 83 0.13 28.39 -7.26
C VAL A 83 0.83 29.43 -8.15
N LYS A 84 1.66 28.99 -9.10
CA LYS A 84 2.35 29.89 -10.04
C LYS A 84 1.37 30.73 -10.87
N ASN A 85 0.27 30.12 -11.32
CA ASN A 85 -0.77 30.84 -12.04
C ASN A 85 -1.45 31.89 -11.14
N THR A 86 -1.80 31.52 -9.91
CA THR A 86 -2.38 32.47 -8.95
C THR A 86 -1.43 33.62 -8.59
N GLU A 87 -0.13 33.35 -8.43
CA GLU A 87 0.89 34.38 -8.20
C GLU A 87 0.99 35.34 -9.39
N SER A 88 0.95 34.81 -10.62
CA SER A 88 1.00 35.64 -11.83
C SER A 88 -0.23 36.56 -11.94
N GLU A 89 -1.42 36.08 -11.57
CA GLU A 89 -2.64 36.91 -11.53
C GLU A 89 -2.57 37.96 -10.42
N LEU A 90 -2.10 37.59 -9.23
CA LEU A 90 -1.87 38.55 -8.14
C LEU A 90 -0.84 39.63 -8.53
N GLN A 91 0.22 39.27 -9.25
CA GLN A 91 1.18 40.24 -9.77
C GLN A 91 0.55 41.18 -10.80
N LYS A 92 -0.24 40.66 -11.75
CA LYS A 92 -0.98 41.50 -12.71
C LYS A 92 -1.93 42.45 -11.99
N GLN A 93 -2.65 41.96 -10.97
CA GLN A 93 -3.55 42.79 -10.17
C GLN A 93 -2.76 43.85 -9.38
N LYS A 94 -1.63 43.50 -8.79
CA LYS A 94 -0.76 44.45 -8.10
C LYS A 94 -0.23 45.51 -9.06
N ILE A 95 0.19 45.16 -10.27
CA ILE A 95 0.60 46.13 -11.30
C ILE A 95 -0.56 47.06 -11.68
N ARG A 96 -1.79 46.52 -11.83
CA ARG A 96 -2.98 47.34 -12.07
C ARG A 96 -3.27 48.30 -10.92
N MET A 97 -3.14 47.86 -9.67
CA MET A 97 -3.35 48.70 -8.47
C MET A 97 -2.22 49.71 -8.24
N ASN A 98 -0.98 49.38 -8.64
CA ASN A 98 0.20 50.23 -8.45
C ASN A 98 0.37 51.28 -9.55
N LYS A 99 -0.44 51.25 -10.62
CA LYS A 99 -0.78 52.47 -11.36
C LYS A 99 -1.63 53.31 -10.40
N ILE A 100 -0.97 54.17 -9.62
CA ILE A 100 -1.62 55.00 -8.60
C ILE A 100 -2.58 55.97 -9.30
N ASP A 101 -3.85 55.62 -9.32
CA ASP A 101 -4.92 56.51 -9.73
C ASP A 101 -4.88 57.77 -8.86
N TRP A 102 -4.91 58.94 -9.49
CA TRP A 102 -4.94 60.21 -8.77
C TRP A 102 -6.38 60.71 -8.70
N LYS A 103 -6.75 61.25 -7.54
CA LYS A 103 -8.08 61.82 -7.32
C LYS A 103 -8.04 63.30 -7.67
N CYS A 104 -8.92 63.75 -8.56
CA CYS A 104 -9.00 65.16 -8.93
C CYS A 104 -9.43 66.03 -7.73
N SER A 105 -8.69 67.10 -7.45
CA SER A 105 -8.99 68.05 -6.38
C SER A 105 -10.31 68.81 -6.61
N TYR A 106 -10.67 69.08 -7.87
CA TYR A 106 -11.86 69.86 -8.24
C TYR A 106 -13.16 69.07 -8.20
N CYS A 107 -13.19 67.89 -8.83
CA CYS A 107 -14.42 67.11 -9.01
C CYS A 107 -14.41 65.75 -8.28
N LEU A 108 -13.33 65.43 -7.57
CA LEU A 108 -13.16 64.19 -6.80
C LEU A 108 -13.21 62.89 -7.63
N ASN A 109 -13.23 62.99 -8.96
CA ASN A 109 -13.16 61.84 -9.86
C ASN A 109 -11.79 61.15 -9.79
N MET A 110 -11.76 59.83 -9.88
CA MET A 110 -10.53 59.03 -9.91
C MET A 110 -10.05 58.94 -11.36
N ASN A 111 -8.81 59.37 -11.63
CA ASN A 111 -8.20 59.31 -12.97
C ASN A 111 -7.02 58.34 -12.97
N GLN A 112 -6.73 57.75 -14.13
CA GLN A 112 -5.59 56.88 -14.30
C GLN A 112 -4.27 57.63 -14.05
N ALA A 113 -3.31 56.95 -13.42
CA ALA A 113 -1.99 57.49 -13.10
C ALA A 113 -1.27 58.20 -14.26
N GLU A 114 -1.48 57.70 -15.49
CA GLU A 114 -0.82 58.12 -16.74
C GLU A 114 -1.41 59.40 -17.35
N VAL A 115 -2.60 59.81 -16.93
CA VAL A 115 -3.31 60.95 -17.53
C VAL A 115 -3.01 62.22 -16.73
N SER A 116 -2.57 63.28 -17.41
CA SER A 116 -2.26 64.59 -16.80
C SER A 116 -3.50 65.45 -16.54
N GLU A 117 -4.63 65.13 -17.18
CA GLU A 117 -5.88 65.88 -17.11
C GLU A 117 -7.03 65.00 -16.61
N CYS A 118 -7.97 65.60 -15.89
CA CYS A 118 -9.13 64.87 -15.38
C CYS A 118 -10.12 64.56 -16.51
N SER A 119 -10.48 63.29 -16.64
CA SER A 119 -11.46 62.79 -17.61
C SER A 119 -12.87 63.39 -17.48
N SER A 120 -13.23 63.95 -16.32
CA SER A 120 -14.56 64.49 -16.06
C SER A 120 -14.65 66.01 -16.17
N CYS A 121 -13.60 66.75 -15.77
CA CYS A 121 -13.63 68.21 -15.72
C CYS A 121 -12.47 68.91 -16.46
N GLY A 122 -11.52 68.16 -17.01
CA GLY A 122 -10.35 68.71 -17.71
C GLY A 122 -9.29 69.36 -16.82
N ALA A 123 -9.47 69.39 -15.49
CA ALA A 123 -8.47 69.97 -14.58
C ALA A 123 -7.18 69.14 -14.55
N ASN A 124 -6.03 69.82 -14.46
CA ASN A 124 -4.72 69.17 -14.41
C ASN A 124 -4.50 68.39 -13.09
N LYS A 125 -3.61 67.40 -13.16
CA LYS A 125 -3.07 66.67 -12.02
C LYS A 125 -2.19 67.62 -11.19
N GLU A 126 -2.74 68.08 -10.07
CA GLU A 126 -2.05 68.89 -9.06
C GLU A 126 -1.17 68.04 -8.13
#